data_AF-A0A3C0XFV0-F1
#
_entry.id   AF-A0A3C0XFV0-F1
#
_cell.length_a   1.000
_cell.length_b   1.000
_cell.length_c   1.000
_cell.angle_alpha   90.00
_cell.angle_beta   90.00
_cell.angle_gamma   90.00
#
_symmetry.space_group_name_H-M   'P 1'
#
loop_
_entity.id
_entity.type
_entity.pdbx_description
1 polymer ?
#
loop_
_entity_poly.entity_id
_entity_poly.type
_entity_poly.pdbx_seq_one_letter_code
_entity_poly.pdbx_strand_id
1 'polypeptide(L)'
;MDRVILADCCEDWIIEWGGFYADGARFSCPEDGTAWQKTARATFTRGDGRAFVRRERTGPESSFPYLAAKDGHEPSVERCCAKILLRHGERMPDGPFACPVCGTKWERRTERLHGLRVPVFARPGLPEPLTVQPGRTRPFLVQLSEYSPPRE
;
A
#
# COMPACT_ATOMS: atom_id res chain seq x y z
N MET A 1 9.58 11.02 13.77
CA MET A 1 9.97 11.94 12.70
C MET A 1 9.11 11.64 11.49
N ASP A 2 8.56 12.68 10.88
CA ASP A 2 7.27 12.76 10.19
C ASP A 2 6.91 11.67 9.19
N ARG A 3 5.82 10.94 9.49
CA ARG A 3 5.05 10.15 8.52
C ARG A 3 3.85 10.97 8.05
N VAL A 4 4.05 11.85 7.07
CA VAL A 4 2.94 12.43 6.28
C VAL A 4 2.81 11.64 4.98
N ILE A 5 2.35 10.39 5.10
CA ILE A 5 1.60 9.77 4.02
C ILE A 5 0.35 9.21 4.66
N LEU A 6 -0.78 9.76 4.23
CA LEU A 6 -2.09 9.50 4.80
C LEU A 6 -2.40 8.01 4.79
N ALA A 7 -3.07 7.61 5.87
CA ALA A 7 -3.56 6.27 6.19
C ALA A 7 -3.84 5.44 4.93
N ASP A 8 -3.08 4.36 4.76
CA ASP A 8 -3.06 3.45 3.60
C ASP A 8 -4.45 2.97 3.14
N CYS A 9 -5.48 3.14 3.98
CA CYS A 9 -6.84 2.69 3.69
C CYS A 9 -7.55 3.49 2.60
N CYS A 10 -7.43 4.83 2.62
CA CYS A 10 -8.21 5.64 1.71
C CYS A 10 -7.56 5.78 0.33
N GLU A 11 -6.22 5.76 0.26
CA GLU A 11 -5.51 5.82 -1.02
C GLU A 11 -5.87 4.64 -1.91
N ASP A 12 -5.80 3.41 -1.40
CA ASP A 12 -6.12 2.20 -2.18
C ASP A 12 -7.54 2.26 -2.74
N TRP A 13 -8.50 2.61 -1.88
CA TRP A 13 -9.89 2.78 -2.29
C TRP A 13 -10.05 3.83 -3.39
N ILE A 14 -9.42 4.99 -3.24
CA ILE A 14 -9.51 6.08 -4.23
C ILE A 14 -8.83 5.69 -5.55
N ILE A 15 -7.72 4.96 -5.50
CA ILE A 15 -7.01 4.50 -6.69
C ILE A 15 -7.82 3.47 -7.47
N GLU A 16 -8.51 2.57 -6.77
CA GLU A 16 -9.33 1.51 -7.37
C GLU A 16 -10.71 2.02 -7.80
N TRP A 17 -11.41 2.74 -6.93
CA TRP A 17 -12.82 3.10 -7.10
C TRP A 17 -13.06 4.57 -7.41
N GLY A 18 -12.09 5.46 -7.14
CA GLY A 18 -12.25 6.91 -7.31
C GLY A 18 -12.59 7.36 -8.73
N GLY A 19 -12.25 6.53 -9.73
CA GLY A 19 -12.63 6.75 -11.13
C GLY A 19 -14.14 6.74 -11.36
N PHE A 20 -14.89 5.95 -10.59
CA PHE A 20 -16.33 5.75 -10.77
C PHE A 20 -17.22 6.84 -10.16
N TYR A 21 -16.70 7.62 -9.20
CA TYR A 21 -17.46 8.75 -8.66
C TYR A 21 -17.63 9.85 -9.71
N ALA A 22 -18.77 10.54 -9.70
CA ALA A 22 -18.98 11.74 -10.52
C ALA A 22 -18.14 12.92 -9.99
N ASP A 23 -17.81 13.87 -10.87
CA ASP A 23 -17.17 15.11 -10.43
C ASP A 23 -18.12 15.87 -9.48
N GLY A 24 -17.57 16.38 -8.38
CA GLY A 24 -18.31 17.00 -7.28
C GLY A 24 -18.80 16.02 -6.20
N ALA A 25 -18.79 14.71 -6.46
CA ALA A 25 -19.30 13.70 -5.52
C ALA A 25 -18.50 13.69 -4.21
N ARG A 26 -19.24 13.61 -3.09
CA ARG A 26 -18.69 13.43 -1.75
C ARG A 26 -18.83 11.98 -1.33
N PHE A 27 -17.82 11.45 -0.66
CA PHE A 27 -17.80 10.08 -0.15
C PHE A 27 -16.97 10.00 1.12
N SER A 28 -17.18 8.94 1.91
CA SER A 28 -16.35 8.64 3.07
C SER A 28 -15.52 7.39 2.79
N CYS A 29 -14.27 7.41 3.26
CA CYS A 29 -13.40 6.25 3.24
C CYS A 29 -14.04 5.13 4.08
N PRO A 30 -14.21 3.91 3.54
CA PRO A 30 -14.96 2.85 4.22
C PRO A 30 -14.24 2.31 5.47
N GLU A 31 -12.92 2.50 5.57
CA GLU A 31 -12.11 1.95 6.65
C GLU A 31 -12.01 2.88 7.87
N ASP A 32 -11.81 4.18 7.65
CA ASP A 32 -11.55 5.16 8.73
C ASP A 32 -12.60 6.29 8.80
N GLY A 33 -13.58 6.28 7.90
CA GLY A 33 -14.64 7.30 7.83
C GLY A 33 -14.19 8.66 7.31
N THR A 34 -12.92 8.82 6.91
CA THR A 34 -12.39 10.10 6.42
C THR A 34 -13.22 10.60 5.25
N ALA A 35 -13.69 11.85 5.32
CA ALA A 35 -14.47 12.47 4.25
C ALA A 35 -13.58 12.88 3.07
N TRP A 36 -14.10 12.70 1.85
CA TRP A 36 -13.45 13.02 0.59
C TRP A 36 -14.44 13.60 -0.43
N GLN A 37 -13.92 14.35 -1.38
CA GLN A 37 -14.67 14.84 -2.53
C GLN A 37 -13.87 14.65 -3.81
N LYS A 38 -14.49 14.11 -4.87
CA LYS A 38 -13.90 14.15 -6.22
C LYS A 38 -14.11 15.53 -6.80
N THR A 39 -13.02 16.22 -7.13
CA THR A 39 -13.08 17.59 -7.67
C THR A 39 -12.78 17.65 -9.16
N ALA A 40 -12.15 16.62 -9.72
CA ALA A 40 -11.99 16.43 -11.16
C ALA A 40 -11.68 14.95 -11.46
N ARG A 41 -11.61 14.59 -12.75
CA ARG A 41 -11.31 13.24 -13.27
C ARG A 41 -10.28 12.44 -12.46
N ALA A 42 -9.19 13.08 -12.03
CA ALA A 42 -8.12 12.45 -11.25
C ALA A 42 -7.76 13.25 -9.99
N THR A 43 -8.60 14.18 -9.54
CA THR A 43 -8.33 15.03 -8.37
C THR A 43 -9.34 14.79 -7.27
N PHE A 44 -8.85 14.71 -6.04
CA PHE A 44 -9.64 14.48 -4.83
C PHE A 44 -9.24 15.47 -3.75
N THR A 45 -10.19 15.95 -2.97
CA THR A 45 -9.94 16.78 -1.79
C THR A 45 -10.36 16.02 -0.55
N ARG A 46 -9.48 15.97 0.45
CA ARG A 46 -9.79 15.35 1.74
C ARG A 46 -10.55 16.34 2.62
N GLY A 47 -11.31 15.87 3.60
CA GLY A 47 -12.13 16.70 4.49
C GLY A 47 -11.36 17.77 5.27
N ASP A 48 -10.03 17.67 5.36
CA ASP A 48 -9.15 18.69 5.93
C ASP A 48 -8.69 19.77 4.91
N GLY A 49 -9.26 19.77 3.71
CA GLY A 49 -8.98 20.75 2.66
C GLY A 49 -7.76 20.44 1.78
N ARG A 50 -6.94 19.42 2.12
CA ARG A 50 -5.80 19.05 1.28
C ARG A 50 -6.26 18.43 -0.03
N ALA A 51 -5.66 18.88 -1.12
CA ALA A 51 -5.95 18.39 -2.46
C ALA A 51 -4.91 17.37 -2.91
N PHE A 52 -5.40 16.34 -3.58
CA PHE A 52 -4.63 15.21 -4.06
C PHE A 52 -4.96 14.93 -5.51
N VAL A 53 -3.99 14.38 -6.24
CA VAL A 53 -4.11 14.00 -7.63
C VAL A 53 -3.61 12.57 -7.79
N ARG A 54 -4.41 11.73 -8.45
CA ARG A 54 -3.98 10.40 -8.86
C ARG A 54 -2.85 10.56 -9.87
N ARG A 55 -1.69 10.01 -9.55
CA ARG A 55 -0.52 9.93 -10.41
C ARG A 55 -0.10 8.48 -10.57
N GLU A 56 0.86 8.28 -11.44
CA GLU A 56 1.45 6.98 -11.70
C GLU A 56 2.97 7.12 -11.71
N ARG A 57 3.64 6.22 -11.00
CA ARG A 57 5.10 6.07 -11.05
C ARG A 57 5.39 4.90 -11.98
N THR A 58 6.13 5.15 -13.04
CA THR A 58 6.52 4.11 -14.01
C THR A 58 7.94 3.65 -13.69
N GLY A 59 8.10 2.35 -13.43
CA GLY A 59 9.40 1.71 -13.38
C GLY A 59 9.70 0.94 -14.67
N PRO A 60 10.83 0.22 -14.72
CA PRO A 60 11.27 -0.50 -15.91
C PRO A 60 10.29 -1.57 -16.39
N GLU A 61 9.57 -2.22 -15.47
CA GLU A 61 8.75 -3.40 -15.77
C GLU A 61 7.26 -3.21 -15.45
N SER A 62 6.91 -2.23 -14.60
CA SER A 62 5.53 -1.98 -14.18
C SER A 62 5.31 -0.53 -13.78
N SER A 63 4.04 -0.14 -13.73
CA SER A 63 3.61 1.14 -13.15
C SER A 63 2.94 0.96 -11.78
N PHE A 64 2.96 2.02 -10.98
CA PHE A 64 2.38 2.08 -9.64
C PHE A 64 1.51 3.34 -9.49
N PRO A 65 0.18 3.20 -9.47
CA PRO A 65 -0.71 4.31 -9.21
C PRO A 65 -0.71 4.70 -7.72
N TYR A 66 -0.70 6.00 -7.46
CA TYR A 66 -0.67 6.56 -6.10
C TYR A 66 -1.39 7.91 -6.05
N LEU A 67 -1.73 8.35 -4.84
CA LEU A 67 -2.44 9.60 -4.61
C LEU A 67 -1.45 10.67 -4.13
N ALA A 68 -0.99 11.51 -5.05
CA ALA A 68 -0.02 12.57 -4.78
C ALA A 68 -0.70 13.78 -4.14
N ALA A 69 -0.11 14.39 -3.12
CA ALA A 69 -0.54 15.72 -2.70
C ALA A 69 -0.25 16.74 -3.82
N LYS A 70 -1.19 17.65 -4.10
CA LYS A 70 -1.02 18.65 -5.16
C LYS A 70 0.12 19.64 -4.89
N ASP A 71 0.48 19.81 -3.63
CA ASP A 71 1.59 20.67 -3.17
C ASP A 71 2.99 20.10 -3.47
N GLY A 72 3.09 18.90 -4.07
CA GLY A 72 4.33 18.39 -4.66
C GLY A 72 5.03 17.28 -3.91
N HIS A 73 4.41 16.69 -2.87
CA HIS A 73 5.00 15.56 -2.17
C HIS A 73 4.92 14.26 -3.00
N GLU A 74 6.08 13.69 -3.35
CA GLU A 74 6.20 12.38 -3.98
C GLU A 74 5.95 11.24 -2.98
N PRO A 75 5.49 10.06 -3.44
CA PRO A 75 5.19 8.94 -2.55
C PRO A 75 6.48 8.29 -2.06
N SER A 76 6.46 7.82 -0.81
CA SER A 76 7.54 6.98 -0.26
C SER A 76 7.78 5.78 -1.16
N VAL A 77 9.05 5.58 -1.55
CA VAL A 77 9.51 4.44 -2.35
C VAL A 77 9.07 3.11 -1.72
N GLU A 78 8.93 3.06 -0.40
CA GLU A 78 8.47 1.89 0.35
C GLU A 78 7.05 1.47 -0.01
N ARG A 79 6.19 2.39 -0.46
CA ARG A 79 4.78 2.08 -0.78
C ARG A 79 4.62 1.21 -2.03
N CYS A 80 5.41 1.43 -3.07
CA CYS A 80 5.33 0.57 -4.25
C CYS A 80 5.76 -0.87 -3.91
N CYS A 81 6.78 -1.03 -3.05
CA CYS A 81 7.16 -2.34 -2.53
C CYS A 81 6.00 -2.94 -1.71
N ALA A 82 5.44 -2.20 -0.75
CA ALA A 82 4.40 -2.69 0.13
C ALA A 82 3.18 -3.25 -0.63
N LYS A 83 2.65 -2.53 -1.63
CA LYS A 83 1.51 -3.05 -2.41
C LYS A 83 1.86 -4.30 -3.22
N ILE A 84 3.08 -4.37 -3.75
CA ILE A 84 3.53 -5.54 -4.51
C ILE A 84 3.61 -6.76 -3.58
N LEU A 85 4.18 -6.60 -2.38
CA LEU A 85 4.22 -7.64 -1.37
C LEU A 85 2.81 -8.09 -0.97
N LEU A 86 1.88 -7.16 -0.73
CA LEU A 86 0.50 -7.46 -0.36
C LEU A 86 -0.29 -8.17 -1.46
N ARG A 87 -0.11 -7.78 -2.73
CA ARG A 87 -0.89 -8.30 -3.86
C ARG A 87 -0.32 -9.58 -4.46
N HIS A 88 0.99 -9.74 -4.39
CA HIS A 88 1.70 -10.80 -5.12
C HIS A 88 2.61 -11.63 -4.22
N GLY A 89 3.06 -11.13 -3.08
CA GLY A 89 4.11 -11.75 -2.27
C GLY A 89 3.80 -13.16 -1.77
N GLU A 90 2.51 -13.48 -1.53
CA GLU A 90 2.09 -14.84 -1.17
C GLU A 90 2.34 -15.85 -2.30
N ARG A 91 2.16 -15.41 -3.56
CA ARG A 91 2.30 -16.24 -4.77
C ARG A 91 3.69 -16.21 -5.40
N MET A 92 4.56 -15.30 -4.96
CA MET A 92 5.94 -15.24 -5.44
C MET A 92 6.72 -16.48 -5.03
N PRO A 93 7.67 -16.98 -5.85
CA PRO A 93 8.59 -18.03 -5.43
C PRO A 93 9.54 -17.52 -4.33
N ASP A 94 10.06 -18.45 -3.52
CA ASP A 94 11.16 -18.15 -2.60
C ASP A 94 12.41 -17.74 -3.39
N GLY A 95 13.16 -16.76 -2.86
CA GLY A 95 14.38 -16.25 -3.44
C GLY A 95 14.42 -14.72 -3.56
N PRO A 96 15.51 -14.19 -4.15
CA PRO A 96 15.67 -12.76 -4.36
C PRO A 96 14.76 -12.26 -5.49
N PHE A 97 14.27 -11.03 -5.34
CA PHE A 97 13.58 -10.30 -6.40
C PHE A 97 13.83 -8.80 -6.28
N ALA A 98 13.54 -8.06 -7.36
CA ALA A 98 13.56 -6.61 -7.35
C ALA A 98 12.13 -6.07 -7.50
N CYS A 99 11.81 -4.97 -6.82
CA CYS A 99 10.58 -4.26 -7.07
C CYS A 99 10.58 -3.75 -8.53
N PRO A 100 9.60 -4.14 -9.38
CA PRO A 100 9.55 -3.76 -10.79
C PRO A 100 9.31 -2.25 -11.03
N VAL A 101 9.02 -1.51 -9.96
CA VAL A 101 8.74 -0.07 -9.99
C VAL A 101 9.97 0.74 -9.59
N CYS A 102 10.57 0.44 -8.43
CA CYS A 102 11.67 1.23 -7.86
C CYS A 102 13.01 0.51 -7.79
N GLY A 103 13.09 -0.75 -8.22
CA GLY A 103 14.32 -1.54 -8.21
C GLY A 103 14.83 -1.97 -6.84
N THR A 104 14.09 -1.68 -5.76
CA THR A 104 14.48 -2.14 -4.40
C THR A 104 14.59 -3.66 -4.38
N LYS A 105 15.73 -4.16 -3.91
CA LYS A 105 15.99 -5.59 -3.79
C LYS A 105 15.35 -6.13 -2.52
N TRP A 106 14.71 -7.28 -2.66
CA TRP A 106 14.04 -8.01 -1.59
C TRP A 106 14.41 -9.49 -1.68
N GLU A 107 14.21 -10.19 -0.59
CA GLU A 107 14.26 -11.64 -0.49
C GLU A 107 12.95 -12.14 0.08
N ARG A 108 12.28 -13.04 -0.64
CA ARG A 108 11.09 -13.75 -0.19
C ARG A 108 11.51 -15.12 0.30
N ARG A 109 11.05 -15.51 1.47
CA ARG A 109 11.19 -16.89 1.97
C ARG A 109 9.91 -17.33 2.65
N THR A 110 9.70 -18.64 2.76
CA THR A 110 8.57 -19.19 3.49
C THR A 110 9.03 -19.66 4.87
N GLU A 111 8.44 -19.12 5.93
CA GLU A 111 8.72 -19.55 7.30
C GLU A 111 7.50 -20.23 7.92
N ARG A 112 7.74 -21.02 8.97
CA ARG A 112 6.66 -21.66 9.74
C ARG A 112 6.48 -20.95 11.07
N LEU A 113 5.41 -20.18 11.20
CA LEU A 113 5.04 -19.44 12.42
C LEU A 113 3.70 -19.93 12.95
N HIS A 114 3.64 -20.25 14.24
CA HIS A 114 2.42 -20.76 14.89
C HIS A 114 1.77 -21.94 14.15
N GLY A 115 2.59 -22.80 13.54
CA GLY A 115 2.12 -23.95 12.74
C GLY A 115 1.72 -23.63 11.30
N LEU A 116 1.56 -22.35 10.95
CA LEU A 116 1.20 -21.84 9.62
C LEU A 116 2.43 -21.56 8.76
N ARG A 117 2.30 -21.71 7.44
CA ARG A 117 3.31 -21.26 6.48
C ARG A 117 3.02 -19.81 6.12
N VAL A 118 4.00 -18.94 6.33
CA VAL A 118 3.85 -17.50 6.09
C VAL A 118 4.95 -17.01 5.15
N PRO A 119 4.61 -16.11 4.21
CA PRO A 119 5.63 -15.45 3.39
C PRO A 119 6.35 -14.39 4.23
N VAL A 120 7.67 -14.41 4.21
CA VAL A 120 8.55 -13.47 4.91
C VAL A 120 9.36 -12.71 3.88
N PHE A 121 9.39 -11.38 4.02
CA PHE A 121 10.06 -10.47 3.10
C PHE A 121 11.14 -9.69 3.83
N ALA A 122 12.37 -9.83 3.38
CA ALA A 122 13.53 -9.11 3.92
C ALA A 122 14.16 -8.22 2.84
N ARG A 123 14.82 -7.14 3.27
CA ARG A 123 15.68 -6.33 2.41
C ARG A 123 16.79 -5.67 3.24
N PRO A 124 17.90 -5.23 2.61
CA PRO A 124 18.91 -4.45 3.31
C PRO A 124 18.34 -3.17 3.94
N GLY A 125 18.79 -2.85 5.16
CA GLY A 125 18.36 -1.66 5.90
C GLY A 125 16.98 -1.74 6.56
N LEU A 126 16.27 -2.86 6.40
CA LEU A 126 15.04 -3.12 7.14
C LEU A 126 15.40 -3.73 8.52
N PRO A 127 14.93 -3.15 9.65
CA PRO A 127 15.33 -3.61 10.98
C PRO A 127 14.81 -5.02 11.29
N GLU A 128 13.64 -5.38 10.75
CA GLU A 128 13.03 -6.69 10.91
C GLU A 128 12.30 -7.09 9.62
N PRO A 129 12.36 -8.37 9.19
CA PRO A 129 11.56 -8.86 8.08
C PRO A 129 10.07 -8.59 8.27
N LEU A 130 9.36 -8.41 7.15
CA LEU A 130 7.91 -8.22 7.14
C LEU A 130 7.20 -9.51 6.76
N THR A 131 5.96 -9.66 7.19
CA THR A 131 5.03 -10.67 6.70
C THR A 131 3.65 -10.08 6.44
N VAL A 132 2.78 -10.86 5.78
CA VAL A 132 1.39 -10.46 5.53
C VAL A 132 0.53 -10.90 6.71
N GLN A 133 -0.11 -9.94 7.37
CA GLN A 133 -1.18 -10.18 8.33
C GLN A 133 -2.52 -10.11 7.60
N PRO A 134 -3.36 -11.17 7.65
CA PRO A 134 -4.75 -11.05 7.23
C PRO A 134 -5.48 -10.08 8.18
N GLY A 135 -6.11 -9.06 7.61
CA GLY A 135 -7.00 -8.17 8.33
C GLY A 135 -8.47 -8.47 8.02
N ARG A 136 -9.36 -7.85 8.79
CA ARG A 136 -10.82 -8.06 8.67
C ARG A 136 -11.36 -7.64 7.29
N THR A 137 -10.83 -6.56 6.73
CA THR A 137 -11.27 -5.98 5.45
C THR A 137 -10.22 -6.17 4.35
N ARG A 138 -8.94 -6.21 4.72
CA ARG A 138 -7.81 -6.35 3.78
C ARG A 138 -6.54 -6.83 4.49
N PRO A 139 -5.58 -7.44 3.77
CA PRO A 139 -4.28 -7.76 4.31
C PRO A 139 -3.43 -6.50 4.53
N PHE A 140 -2.48 -6.55 5.46
CA PHE A 140 -1.48 -5.51 5.70
C PHE A 140 -0.13 -6.13 6.08
N LEU A 141 0.94 -5.34 5.97
CA LEU A 141 2.30 -5.79 6.32
C LEU A 141 2.56 -5.49 7.79
N VAL A 142 3.13 -6.46 8.50
CA VAL A 142 3.56 -6.34 9.90
C VAL A 142 5.01 -6.82 10.03
N GLN A 143 5.69 -6.41 11.09
CA GLN A 143 6.96 -7.04 11.44
C GLN A 143 6.72 -8.51 11.78
N LEU A 144 7.70 -9.37 11.52
CA LEU A 144 7.55 -10.81 11.71
C LEU A 144 7.19 -11.18 13.17
N SER A 145 7.76 -10.46 14.13
CA SER A 145 7.50 -10.55 15.57
C SER A 145 6.09 -10.12 15.98
N GLU A 146 5.43 -9.31 15.16
CA GLU A 146 4.06 -8.81 15.38
C GLU A 146 3.01 -9.71 14.70
N TYR A 147 3.43 -10.74 13.95
CA TYR A 147 2.51 -11.64 13.28
C TYR A 147 1.60 -12.35 14.29
N SER A 148 0.30 -12.26 14.06
CA SER A 148 -0.71 -12.93 14.87
C SER A 148 -1.49 -13.91 14.00
N PRO A 149 -1.56 -15.20 14.36
CA PRO A 149 -2.35 -16.16 13.62
C PRO A 149 -3.83 -15.75 13.64
N PRO A 150 -4.60 -15.99 12.55
CA PRO A 150 -6.03 -15.77 12.55
C PRO A 150 -6.68 -16.48 13.74
N ARG A 151 -7.49 -15.76 14.52
CA ARG A 151 -8.32 -16.39 15.55
C ARG A 151 -9.49 -17.08 14.86
N GLU A 152 -9.73 -18.34 15.23
CA GLU A 152 -10.90 -19.12 14.80
C GLU A 152 -12.22 -18.43 15.18
#